data_AF-A0A023FLD5-F1
#
_entry.id   AF-A0A023FLD5-F1
#
_cell.length_a   1.000
_cell.length_b   1.000
_cell.length_c   1.000
_cell.angle_alpha   90.00
_cell.angle_beta   90.00
_cell.angle_gamma   90.00
#
_symmetry.space_group_name_H-M   'P 1'
#
loop_
_entity.id
_entity.type
_entity.pdbx_description
1 polymer ?
#
loop_
_entity_poly.entity_id
_entity_poly.type
_entity_poly.pdbx_seq_one_letter_code
_entity_poly.pdbx_strand_id
1 'polypeptide(L)'
;YICVTLNSVNLRFKRMKEPKVRLMLVGVEKNSVETVRWGQLGYVHDSNTILELRYYAGNNTVKFQDADVLFYLTGHDVVTDDEKTGKISSAGLGIAYVSGLCTKFFVGLGEDSAGYYTGVGTIAHEIGHLLGAQHDGEGPARSVLGHPGAANCPFRDGYLMSYVRDGPQQHQFSNCSLQQMQYVIAVRGDTCWTVLSKKRLYSPGKYPGTQLTLLARCKKLYPDKLNVTAALVLGNNSECKVRCEHRVTKEFYKEQRLYRAIYTYRSELEALDYTTCGERKVCIQGVCRPRPTRKPSLTTSITNNSARPKTVVQLQ
;
A
#
# COMPACT_ATOMS: atom_id res chain seq x y z
N TYR A 1 -7.30 -11.80 -5.42
CA TYR A 1 -7.10 -10.34 -5.32
C TYR A 1 -5.99 -9.99 -4.33
N ILE A 2 -6.17 -10.21 -3.02
CA ILE A 2 -5.18 -9.85 -1.97
C ILE A 2 -3.76 -10.36 -2.24
N CYS A 3 -3.58 -11.62 -2.65
CA CYS A 3 -2.27 -12.15 -3.03
C CYS A 3 -1.57 -11.35 -4.15
N VAL A 4 -2.33 -10.84 -5.11
CA VAL A 4 -1.80 -10.01 -6.22
C VAL A 4 -1.40 -8.63 -5.71
N THR A 5 -2.23 -8.02 -4.86
CA THR A 5 -1.91 -6.77 -4.16
C THR A 5 -0.61 -6.91 -3.38
N LEU A 6 -0.46 -7.98 -2.60
CA LEU A 6 0.73 -8.24 -1.78
C LEU A 6 1.99 -8.50 -2.59
N ASN A 7 1.90 -9.01 -3.81
CA ASN A 7 3.07 -9.11 -4.67
C ASN A 7 3.64 -7.73 -5.00
N SER A 8 2.78 -6.73 -5.22
CA SER A 8 3.18 -5.33 -5.42
C SER A 8 3.66 -4.66 -4.14
N VAL A 9 2.97 -4.87 -3.02
CA VAL A 9 3.40 -4.36 -1.69
C VAL A 9 4.81 -4.88 -1.37
N ASN A 10 5.08 -6.17 -1.60
CA ASN A 10 6.40 -6.76 -1.44
C ASN A 10 7.52 -6.10 -2.26
N LEU A 11 7.21 -5.48 -3.40
CA LEU A 11 8.22 -4.73 -4.17
C LEU A 11 8.71 -3.51 -3.40
N ARG A 12 7.88 -2.89 -2.56
CA ARG A 12 8.23 -1.72 -1.75
C ARG A 12 9.29 -2.07 -0.69
N PHE A 13 9.21 -3.27 -0.13
CA PHE A 13 10.16 -3.80 0.86
C PHE A 13 11.46 -4.37 0.28
N LYS A 14 11.63 -4.41 -1.06
CA LYS A 14 12.77 -5.06 -1.73
C LYS A 14 14.15 -4.51 -1.33
N ARG A 15 14.22 -3.27 -0.83
CA ARG A 15 15.46 -2.63 -0.37
C ARG A 15 15.90 -3.07 1.02
N MET A 16 15.04 -3.72 1.80
CA MET A 16 15.41 -4.34 3.08
C MET A 16 16.37 -5.51 2.82
N LYS A 17 17.57 -5.45 3.41
CA LYS A 17 18.61 -6.48 3.24
C LYS A 17 18.96 -7.21 4.53
N GLU A 18 18.97 -6.50 5.65
CA GLU A 18 19.43 -7.00 6.94
C GLU A 18 18.54 -6.43 8.05
N PRO A 19 17.42 -7.08 8.38
CA PRO A 19 16.89 -8.26 7.71
C PRO A 19 16.29 -7.97 6.33
N LYS A 20 16.19 -9.01 5.50
CA LYS A 20 15.32 -8.96 4.30
C LYS A 20 13.88 -8.98 4.77
N VAL A 21 12.96 -8.28 4.12
CA VAL A 21 11.54 -8.37 4.51
C VAL A 21 10.70 -8.83 3.33
N ARG A 22 9.82 -9.81 3.57
CA ARG A 22 8.84 -10.31 2.60
C ARG A 22 7.54 -10.61 3.30
N LEU A 23 6.47 -9.91 2.95
CA LEU A 23 5.15 -10.20 3.45
C LEU A 23 4.63 -11.53 2.90
N MET A 24 3.99 -12.31 3.76
CA MET A 24 3.43 -13.62 3.50
C MET A 24 2.00 -13.65 4.03
N LEU A 25 1.03 -13.85 3.14
CA LEU A 25 -0.37 -14.00 3.54
C LEU A 25 -0.59 -15.39 4.15
N VAL A 26 -1.01 -15.45 5.42
CA VAL A 26 -1.21 -16.70 6.18
C VAL A 26 -2.67 -17.04 6.41
N GLY A 27 -3.55 -16.04 6.35
CA GLY A 27 -5.00 -16.19 6.43
C GLY A 27 -5.72 -15.05 5.73
N VAL A 28 -7.02 -15.20 5.52
CA VAL A 28 -7.94 -14.14 5.11
C VAL A 28 -9.27 -14.40 5.81
N GLU A 29 -9.82 -13.38 6.42
CA GLU A 29 -11.17 -13.41 6.97
C GLU A 29 -12.06 -12.45 6.18
N LYS A 30 -13.25 -12.93 5.82
CA LYS A 30 -14.30 -12.12 5.22
C LYS A 30 -15.57 -12.36 6.01
N ASN A 31 -15.94 -11.41 6.85
CA ASN A 31 -17.16 -11.50 7.64
C ASN A 31 -18.32 -10.87 6.88
N SER A 32 -19.49 -11.51 6.96
CA SER A 32 -20.75 -10.95 6.44
C SER A 32 -21.29 -9.82 7.33
N VAL A 33 -20.87 -9.78 8.59
CA VAL A 33 -21.17 -8.72 9.56
C VAL A 33 -19.86 -8.14 10.06
N GLU A 34 -19.61 -6.87 9.76
CA GLU A 34 -18.39 -6.17 10.16
C GLU A 34 -18.53 -5.61 11.58
N THR A 35 -18.19 -6.42 12.59
CA THR A 35 -18.27 -6.01 14.00
C THR A 35 -17.18 -5.04 14.44
N VAL A 36 -16.06 -4.99 13.71
CA VAL A 36 -14.93 -4.11 14.02
C VAL A 36 -15.06 -2.72 13.41
N ARG A 37 -15.96 -2.55 12.42
CA ARG A 37 -16.09 -1.29 11.68
C ARG A 37 -16.82 -0.26 12.53
N TRP A 38 -16.18 0.88 12.74
CA TRP A 38 -16.84 2.10 13.19
C TRP A 38 -17.09 3.03 12.01
N GLY A 39 -18.34 3.42 11.79
CA GLY A 39 -18.71 4.35 10.72
C GLY A 39 -20.07 4.03 10.10
N GLN A 40 -20.68 5.02 9.44
CA GLN A 40 -21.95 4.88 8.74
C GLN A 40 -21.80 5.21 7.24
N LEU A 41 -22.80 4.87 6.43
CA LEU A 41 -22.97 5.38 5.06
C LEU A 41 -21.74 5.26 4.14
N GLY A 42 -21.04 4.12 4.20
CA GLY A 42 -19.90 3.86 3.31
C GLY A 42 -18.56 4.34 3.82
N TYR A 43 -18.49 4.85 5.07
CA TYR A 43 -17.26 5.31 5.72
C TYR A 43 -16.75 4.34 6.80
N VAL A 44 -15.45 4.43 7.08
CA VAL A 44 -14.74 3.76 8.18
C VAL A 44 -13.91 4.80 8.94
N HIS A 45 -14.20 5.00 10.22
CA HIS A 45 -13.41 5.87 11.09
C HIS A 45 -12.15 5.12 11.55
N ASP A 46 -10.99 5.68 11.26
CA ASP A 46 -9.71 5.01 11.40
C ASP A 46 -9.36 4.65 12.86
N SER A 47 -9.33 5.63 13.77
CA SER A 47 -8.90 5.52 15.16
C SER A 47 -9.82 4.60 15.98
N ASN A 48 -11.13 4.70 15.77
CA ASN A 48 -12.10 3.82 16.42
C ASN A 48 -12.01 2.39 15.86
N THR A 49 -11.91 2.23 14.54
CA THR A 49 -11.86 0.90 13.90
C THR A 49 -10.56 0.16 14.22
N ILE A 50 -9.41 0.82 14.23
CA ILE A 50 -8.12 0.18 14.59
C ILE A 50 -8.11 -0.24 16.07
N LEU A 51 -8.78 0.53 16.94
CA LEU A 51 -8.93 0.17 18.35
C LEU A 51 -9.80 -1.09 18.52
N GLU A 52 -10.95 -1.14 17.83
CA GLU A 52 -11.81 -2.33 17.85
C GLU A 52 -11.13 -3.55 17.22
N LEU A 53 -10.39 -3.37 16.12
CA LEU A 53 -9.60 -4.44 15.50
C LEU A 53 -8.56 -5.01 16.47
N ARG A 54 -7.92 -4.14 17.26
CA ARG A 54 -6.98 -4.55 18.31
C ARG A 54 -7.68 -5.35 19.40
N TYR A 55 -8.86 -4.93 19.88
CA TYR A 55 -9.61 -5.68 20.88
C TYR A 55 -10.09 -7.02 20.33
N TYR A 56 -10.57 -7.05 19.10
CA TYR A 56 -10.95 -8.26 18.39
C TYR A 56 -9.79 -9.25 18.31
N ALA A 57 -8.60 -8.79 17.91
CA ALA A 57 -7.40 -9.62 17.89
C ALA A 57 -7.03 -10.15 19.29
N GLY A 58 -7.09 -9.29 20.31
CA GLY A 58 -6.80 -9.64 21.70
C GLY A 58 -7.79 -10.64 22.31
N ASN A 59 -9.05 -10.62 21.87
CA ASN A 59 -10.07 -11.59 22.31
C ASN A 59 -10.00 -12.92 21.53
N ASN A 60 -9.21 -12.98 20.45
CA ASN A 60 -9.08 -14.14 19.56
C ASN A 60 -7.61 -14.57 19.39
N THR A 61 -6.83 -14.55 20.47
CA THR A 61 -5.38 -14.81 20.43
C THR A 61 -5.01 -16.12 19.72
N VAL A 62 -5.74 -17.21 19.98
CA VAL A 62 -5.52 -18.52 19.34
C VAL A 62 -5.69 -18.45 17.82
N LYS A 63 -6.62 -17.62 17.33
CA LYS A 63 -6.88 -17.45 15.89
C LYS A 63 -5.75 -16.72 15.17
N PHE A 64 -5.10 -15.79 15.86
CA PHE A 64 -4.06 -14.92 15.30
C PHE A 64 -2.64 -15.26 15.79
N GLN A 65 -2.48 -16.37 16.51
CA GLN A 65 -1.20 -16.77 17.13
C GLN A 65 -0.06 -16.94 16.12
N ASP A 66 -0.39 -17.26 14.86
CA ASP A 66 0.58 -17.47 13.79
C ASP A 66 0.83 -16.21 12.92
N ALA A 67 0.13 -15.10 13.20
CA ALA A 67 0.22 -13.86 12.44
C ALA A 67 1.11 -12.84 13.16
N ASP A 68 1.99 -12.18 12.40
CA ASP A 68 2.83 -11.10 12.94
C ASP A 68 2.14 -9.73 12.81
N VAL A 69 1.23 -9.63 11.83
CA VAL A 69 0.41 -8.46 11.52
C VAL A 69 -1.00 -8.93 11.16
N LEU A 70 -2.02 -8.25 11.70
CA LEU A 70 -3.40 -8.34 11.24
C LEU A 70 -3.78 -7.05 10.52
N PHE A 71 -4.29 -7.15 9.29
CA PHE A 71 -4.57 -5.97 8.47
C PHE A 71 -6.01 -5.91 8.00
N TYR A 72 -6.75 -4.88 8.40
CA TYR A 72 -8.12 -4.65 7.95
C TYR A 72 -8.12 -3.87 6.64
N LEU A 73 -8.53 -4.55 5.56
CA LEU A 73 -8.65 -3.96 4.24
C LEU A 73 -10.11 -3.63 3.96
N THR A 74 -10.40 -2.39 3.57
CA THR A 74 -11.78 -1.94 3.32
C THR A 74 -11.93 -1.24 1.98
N GLY A 75 -13.10 -1.39 1.35
CA GLY A 75 -13.49 -0.60 0.18
C GLY A 75 -14.33 0.62 0.51
N HIS A 76 -14.53 0.90 1.80
CA HIS A 76 -15.16 2.10 2.32
C HIS A 76 -14.15 3.24 2.41
N ASP A 77 -14.65 4.47 2.31
CA ASP A 77 -13.82 5.65 2.44
C ASP A 77 -13.35 5.77 3.90
N VAL A 78 -12.04 5.70 4.11
CA VAL A 78 -11.49 5.82 5.46
C VAL A 78 -11.44 7.32 5.84
N VAL A 79 -11.80 7.62 7.08
CA VAL A 79 -11.84 8.99 7.61
C VAL A 79 -11.09 9.07 8.93
N THR A 80 -10.46 10.21 9.16
CA THR A 80 -9.65 10.52 10.36
C THR A 80 -10.17 11.76 11.05
N ASP A 81 -9.84 11.92 12.32
CA ASP A 81 -9.95 13.21 13.00
C ASP A 81 -8.87 14.16 12.49
N ASP A 82 -9.26 15.34 12.06
CA ASP A 82 -8.34 16.42 11.74
C ASP A 82 -7.77 17.00 13.05
N GLU A 83 -6.48 16.80 13.28
CA GLU A 83 -5.83 17.18 14.55
C GLU A 83 -5.91 18.68 14.87
N LYS A 84 -6.13 19.55 13.86
CA LYS A 84 -6.19 21.01 14.05
C LYS A 84 -7.59 21.50 14.38
N THR A 85 -8.61 20.83 13.83
CA THR A 85 -10.01 21.28 13.89
C THR A 85 -10.90 20.35 14.69
N GLY A 86 -10.45 19.12 14.99
CA GLY A 86 -11.23 18.06 15.63
C GLY A 86 -12.39 17.56 14.77
N LYS A 87 -12.40 17.87 13.46
CA LYS A 87 -13.46 17.46 12.52
C LYS A 87 -13.03 16.23 11.75
N ILE A 88 -14.01 15.42 11.33
CA ILE A 88 -13.77 14.29 10.44
C ILE A 88 -13.26 14.78 9.07
N SER A 89 -12.19 14.15 8.59
CA SER A 89 -11.51 14.42 7.33
C SER A 89 -11.38 13.14 6.50
N SER A 90 -11.58 13.24 5.18
CA SER A 90 -11.38 12.13 4.23
C SER A 90 -9.92 11.96 3.79
N ALA A 91 -8.97 12.53 4.53
CA ALA A 91 -7.54 12.40 4.26
C ALA A 91 -6.94 11.08 4.80
N GLY A 92 -7.62 10.41 5.74
CA GLY A 92 -7.15 9.17 6.34
C GLY A 92 -7.33 8.01 5.38
N LEU A 93 -6.35 7.70 4.53
CA LEU A 93 -6.42 6.51 3.65
C LEU A 93 -6.14 5.20 4.41
N GLY A 94 -5.60 5.27 5.61
CA GLY A 94 -5.19 4.14 6.44
C GLY A 94 -4.63 4.62 7.78
N ILE A 95 -4.46 3.68 8.71
CA ILE A 95 -3.79 3.91 9.99
C ILE A 95 -3.14 2.61 10.49
N ALA A 96 -2.04 2.74 11.22
CA ALA A 96 -1.36 1.63 11.86
C ALA A 96 -0.67 2.07 13.15
N TYR A 97 -0.56 1.15 14.12
CA TYR A 97 0.28 1.41 15.28
C TYR A 97 1.76 1.34 14.91
N VAL A 98 2.48 2.44 15.12
CA VAL A 98 3.93 2.49 14.89
C VAL A 98 4.66 1.50 15.79
N SER A 99 5.55 0.71 15.20
CA SER A 99 6.28 -0.38 15.85
C SER A 99 5.38 -1.48 16.42
N GLY A 100 4.16 -1.67 15.90
CA GLY A 100 3.21 -2.67 16.38
C GLY A 100 3.63 -4.13 16.21
N LEU A 101 4.59 -4.42 15.32
CA LEU A 101 5.07 -5.77 15.00
C LEU A 101 5.36 -6.60 16.27
N CYS A 102 4.77 -7.81 16.35
CA CYS A 102 4.95 -8.75 17.46
C CYS A 102 4.63 -8.17 18.84
N THR A 103 3.61 -7.32 18.92
CA THR A 103 3.06 -6.81 20.18
C THR A 103 1.53 -6.92 20.17
N LYS A 104 0.87 -6.51 21.26
CA LYS A 104 -0.59 -6.36 21.28
C LYS A 104 -1.14 -5.24 20.37
N PHE A 105 -0.27 -4.54 19.64
CA PHE A 105 -0.60 -3.45 18.71
C PHE A 105 -0.29 -3.81 17.25
N PHE A 106 -0.19 -5.10 16.93
CA PHE A 106 0.16 -5.63 15.60
C PHE A 106 -0.91 -5.43 14.50
N VAL A 107 -1.75 -4.41 14.62
CA VAL A 107 -2.89 -4.17 13.74
C VAL A 107 -2.73 -2.90 12.91
N GLY A 108 -3.19 -2.95 11.66
CA GLY A 108 -3.29 -1.79 10.78
C GLY A 108 -4.54 -1.89 9.90
N LEU A 109 -4.92 -0.78 9.28
CA LEU A 109 -6.03 -0.75 8.33
C LEU A 109 -5.72 0.18 7.16
N GLY A 110 -6.30 -0.12 6.00
CA GLY A 110 -6.13 0.70 4.82
C GLY A 110 -7.26 0.54 3.81
N GLU A 111 -7.52 1.62 3.09
CA GLU A 111 -8.48 1.67 2.01
C GLU A 111 -7.94 1.02 0.72
N ASP A 112 -8.80 0.27 0.04
CA ASP A 112 -8.59 -0.22 -1.31
C ASP A 112 -9.91 -0.32 -2.09
N SER A 113 -9.95 0.32 -3.25
CA SER A 113 -11.02 0.14 -4.22
C SER A 113 -10.88 -1.25 -4.86
N ALA A 114 -11.73 -2.18 -4.44
CA ALA A 114 -11.74 -3.56 -4.91
C ALA A 114 -11.73 -3.64 -6.45
N GLY A 115 -10.80 -4.43 -6.98
CA GLY A 115 -10.59 -4.60 -8.42
C GLY A 115 -9.63 -3.59 -9.06
N TYR A 116 -9.26 -2.51 -8.35
CA TYR A 116 -8.44 -1.43 -8.90
C TYR A 116 -7.04 -1.32 -8.29
N TYR A 117 -6.78 -2.05 -7.20
CA TYR A 117 -5.48 -2.10 -6.52
C TYR A 117 -4.98 -0.71 -6.06
N THR A 118 -5.90 0.17 -5.66
CA THR A 118 -5.55 1.53 -5.21
C THR A 118 -4.82 1.50 -3.87
N GLY A 119 -5.07 0.49 -3.04
CA GLY A 119 -4.48 0.37 -1.70
C GLY A 119 -3.04 -0.13 -1.66
N VAL A 120 -2.39 -0.44 -2.79
CA VAL A 120 -0.99 -0.95 -2.79
C VAL A 120 -0.04 0.00 -2.05
N GLY A 121 -0.19 1.31 -2.26
CA GLY A 121 0.63 2.32 -1.58
C GLY A 121 0.31 2.38 -0.09
N THR A 122 -0.97 2.56 0.23
CA THR A 122 -1.51 2.60 1.60
C THR A 122 -1.09 1.39 2.43
N ILE A 123 -1.36 0.17 1.96
CA ILE A 123 -0.99 -1.06 2.68
C ILE A 123 0.51 -1.11 2.93
N ALA A 124 1.34 -0.68 1.97
CA ALA A 124 2.79 -0.65 2.16
C ALA A 124 3.20 0.40 3.21
N HIS A 125 2.59 1.59 3.19
CA HIS A 125 2.81 2.66 4.16
C HIS A 125 2.47 2.20 5.58
N GLU A 126 1.25 1.68 5.78
CA GLU A 126 0.77 1.22 7.09
C GLU A 126 1.56 0.02 7.63
N ILE A 127 1.97 -0.91 6.76
CA ILE A 127 2.88 -1.99 7.18
C ILE A 127 4.27 -1.43 7.51
N GLY A 128 4.72 -0.36 6.84
CA GLY A 128 5.91 0.40 7.20
C GLY A 128 5.85 0.91 8.65
N HIS A 129 4.73 1.53 9.03
CA HIS A 129 4.48 1.95 10.42
C HIS A 129 4.56 0.77 11.40
N LEU A 130 3.85 -0.33 11.12
CA LEU A 130 3.89 -1.53 11.97
C LEU A 130 5.30 -2.07 12.18
N LEU A 131 6.14 -2.02 11.14
CA LEU A 131 7.52 -2.44 11.20
C LEU A 131 8.45 -1.41 11.87
N GLY A 132 7.99 -0.19 12.14
CA GLY A 132 8.71 0.82 12.92
C GLY A 132 8.97 2.14 12.21
N ALA A 133 8.63 2.29 10.92
CA ALA A 133 8.88 3.55 10.24
C ALA A 133 7.95 4.65 10.77
N GLN A 134 8.52 5.78 11.22
CA GLN A 134 7.79 7.04 11.35
C GLN A 134 7.63 7.71 9.98
N HIS A 135 6.85 8.79 9.90
CA HIS A 135 6.91 9.63 8.70
C HIS A 135 8.29 10.24 8.54
N ASP A 136 8.71 10.44 7.30
CA ASP A 136 10.00 11.05 7.00
C ASP A 136 10.04 12.48 7.58
N GLY A 137 11.08 12.81 8.34
CA GLY A 137 11.24 14.09 9.04
C GLY A 137 10.85 14.06 10.51
N GLU A 138 10.21 12.98 10.98
CA GLU A 138 9.78 12.86 12.38
C GLU A 138 10.87 12.33 13.33
N GLY A 139 10.67 12.58 14.62
CA GLY A 139 11.54 12.08 15.68
C GLY A 139 11.33 10.59 16.01
N PRO A 140 12.13 10.05 16.94
CA PRO A 140 11.98 8.69 17.46
C PRO A 140 10.56 8.33 17.95
N ALA A 141 10.11 7.11 17.67
CA ALA A 141 8.89 6.57 18.26
C ALA A 141 9.11 6.31 19.76
N ARG A 142 8.26 6.90 20.61
CA ARG A 142 8.36 6.76 22.08
C ARG A 142 8.11 5.34 22.59
N SER A 143 7.41 4.52 21.81
CA SER A 143 7.06 3.13 22.15
C SER A 143 8.24 2.16 22.09
N VAL A 144 9.40 2.59 21.54
CA VAL A 144 10.59 1.76 21.42
C VAL A 144 11.81 2.55 21.90
N LEU A 145 12.44 2.08 22.98
CA LEU A 145 13.67 2.71 23.50
C LEU A 145 14.78 2.67 22.43
N GLY A 146 15.46 3.80 22.23
CA GLY A 146 16.55 3.93 21.25
C GLY A 146 16.13 3.95 19.78
N HIS A 147 14.83 4.12 19.50
CA HIS A 147 14.34 4.23 18.13
C HIS A 147 15.07 5.34 17.34
N PRO A 148 15.56 5.09 16.11
CA PRO A 148 16.41 6.07 15.43
C PRO A 148 15.64 7.29 14.88
N GLY A 149 14.33 7.15 14.63
CA GLY A 149 13.51 8.21 14.03
C GLY A 149 13.87 8.48 12.55
N ALA A 150 13.33 9.56 12.00
CA ALA A 150 13.44 9.92 10.58
C ALA A 150 13.83 11.37 10.30
N ALA A 151 14.27 12.14 11.31
CA ALA A 151 14.59 13.56 11.18
C ALA A 151 15.60 13.89 10.07
N ASN A 152 16.48 12.94 9.72
CA ASN A 152 17.48 13.11 8.66
C ASN A 152 16.97 12.83 7.23
N CYS A 153 15.72 12.39 7.07
CA CYS A 153 15.07 12.18 5.78
C CYS A 153 13.95 13.21 5.62
N PRO A 154 14.12 14.26 4.80
CA PRO A 154 13.10 15.28 4.64
C PRO A 154 11.77 14.73 4.09
N PHE A 155 10.64 15.10 4.71
CA PHE A 155 9.29 14.74 4.24
C PHE A 155 9.06 15.08 2.76
N ARG A 156 9.59 16.23 2.32
CA ARG A 156 9.46 16.74 0.94
C ARG A 156 10.15 15.87 -0.12
N ASP A 157 11.03 14.95 0.27
CA ASP A 157 11.73 14.10 -0.67
C ASP A 157 10.76 13.11 -1.35
N GLY A 158 9.56 12.90 -0.79
CA GLY A 158 8.48 12.19 -1.48
C GLY A 158 8.58 10.67 -1.42
N TYR A 159 9.37 10.12 -0.50
CA TYR A 159 9.41 8.68 -0.25
C TYR A 159 8.08 8.18 0.34
N LEU A 160 7.89 6.86 0.37
CA LEU A 160 6.63 6.20 0.71
C LEU A 160 6.06 6.60 2.08
N MET A 161 6.89 7.02 3.04
CA MET A 161 6.45 7.51 4.37
C MET A 161 6.14 9.01 4.39
N SER A 162 5.87 9.61 3.22
CA SER A 162 5.39 10.98 3.06
C SER A 162 4.08 11.00 2.26
N TYR A 163 3.41 12.15 2.26
CA TYR A 163 2.22 12.38 1.43
C TYR A 163 2.54 13.08 0.10
N VAL A 164 3.82 13.34 -0.17
CA VAL A 164 4.26 14.01 -1.41
C VAL A 164 4.38 12.98 -2.53
N ARG A 165 3.77 13.28 -3.69
CA ARG A 165 3.59 12.32 -4.80
C ARG A 165 4.21 12.85 -6.09
N ASP A 166 5.49 13.24 -6.00
CA ASP A 166 6.18 14.00 -7.06
C ASP A 166 7.25 13.18 -7.82
N GLY A 167 7.10 11.86 -7.82
CA GLY A 167 8.01 11.00 -8.58
C GLY A 167 7.95 9.53 -8.18
N PRO A 168 8.80 8.69 -8.79
CA PRO A 168 8.82 7.25 -8.53
C PRO A 168 9.32 6.88 -7.13
N GLN A 169 9.94 7.81 -6.39
CA GLN A 169 10.36 7.56 -5.01
C GLN A 169 9.20 7.31 -4.05
N GLN A 170 7.98 7.76 -4.40
CA GLN A 170 6.74 7.44 -3.67
C GLN A 170 6.49 5.92 -3.54
N HIS A 171 7.17 5.11 -4.34
CA HIS A 171 7.09 3.64 -4.31
C HIS A 171 8.26 2.98 -3.56
N GLN A 172 9.00 3.74 -2.76
CA GLN A 172 10.19 3.28 -2.06
C GLN A 172 10.24 3.89 -0.65
N PHE A 173 10.74 3.11 0.30
CA PHE A 173 11.08 3.63 1.62
C PHE A 173 12.37 4.46 1.56
N SER A 174 12.45 5.51 2.38
CA SER A 174 13.68 6.29 2.59
C SER A 174 14.73 5.45 3.33
N ASN A 175 15.98 5.91 3.37
CA ASN A 175 16.99 5.22 4.18
C ASN A 175 16.64 5.25 5.68
N CYS A 176 16.01 6.32 6.17
CA CYS A 176 15.58 6.40 7.57
C CYS A 176 14.46 5.42 7.86
N SER A 177 13.46 5.28 6.99
CA SER A 177 12.40 4.27 7.18
C SER A 177 13.01 2.86 7.22
N LEU A 178 13.97 2.54 6.32
CA LEU A 178 14.65 1.25 6.32
C LEU A 178 15.41 1.01 7.65
N GLN A 179 16.18 1.99 8.13
CA GLN A 179 16.92 1.89 9.40
C GLN A 179 16.00 1.69 10.62
N GLN A 180 14.88 2.43 10.69
CA GLN A 180 13.89 2.27 11.74
C GLN A 180 13.28 0.87 11.73
N MET A 181 12.88 0.37 10.56
CA MET A 181 12.35 -0.99 10.43
C MET A 181 13.38 -2.05 10.82
N GLN A 182 14.64 -1.89 10.42
CA GLN A 182 15.72 -2.80 10.81
C GLN A 182 15.91 -2.82 12.34
N TYR A 183 15.93 -1.65 12.96
CA TYR A 183 16.08 -1.51 14.40
C TYR A 183 14.94 -2.18 15.17
N VAL A 184 13.69 -1.88 14.81
CA VAL A 184 12.53 -2.45 15.49
C VAL A 184 12.48 -3.96 15.31
N ILE A 185 12.69 -4.49 14.10
CA ILE A 185 12.73 -5.94 13.90
C ILE A 185 13.83 -6.58 14.75
N ALA A 186 15.01 -5.96 14.84
CA ALA A 186 16.11 -6.47 15.68
C ALA A 186 15.73 -6.50 17.17
N VAL A 187 15.13 -5.43 17.69
CA VAL A 187 14.70 -5.34 19.11
C VAL A 187 13.62 -6.36 19.46
N ARG A 188 12.75 -6.74 18.51
CA ARG A 188 11.71 -7.75 18.77
C ARG A 188 12.25 -9.17 18.97
N GLY A 189 13.47 -9.46 18.50
CA GLY A 189 14.17 -10.72 18.77
C GLY A 189 13.59 -11.98 18.10
N ASP A 190 14.22 -13.12 18.39
CA ASP A 190 14.00 -14.41 17.70
C ASP A 190 12.56 -14.94 17.77
N THR A 191 11.85 -14.68 18.86
CA THR A 191 10.43 -15.06 19.01
C THR A 191 9.56 -14.39 17.96
N CYS A 192 9.88 -13.13 17.64
CA CYS A 192 9.27 -12.42 16.53
C CYS A 192 9.84 -12.84 15.18
N TRP A 193 11.01 -13.48 15.08
CA TRP A 193 11.61 -13.91 13.81
C TRP A 193 11.19 -15.31 13.36
N THR A 194 10.55 -16.08 14.23
CA THR A 194 10.10 -17.44 13.86
C THR A 194 8.90 -17.37 12.92
N VAL A 195 8.91 -18.16 11.84
CA VAL A 195 7.75 -18.34 10.96
C VAL A 195 6.88 -19.44 11.55
N LEU A 196 5.75 -19.04 12.12
CA LEU A 196 4.86 -19.94 12.87
C LEU A 196 3.85 -20.64 11.95
N SER A 197 3.36 -19.94 10.93
CA SER A 197 2.35 -20.47 10.03
C SER A 197 2.93 -21.47 9.05
N LYS A 198 2.28 -22.64 8.98
CA LYS A 198 2.49 -23.63 7.91
C LYS A 198 1.70 -23.29 6.64
N LYS A 199 0.79 -22.33 6.70
CA LYS A 199 -0.07 -21.92 5.59
C LYS A 199 0.53 -20.69 4.90
N ARG A 200 0.52 -20.72 3.57
CA ARG A 200 0.96 -19.60 2.74
C ARG A 200 0.06 -19.48 1.53
N LEU A 201 -0.65 -18.35 1.45
CA LEU A 201 -1.43 -17.97 0.28
C LEU A 201 -0.56 -17.09 -0.63
N TYR A 202 -0.52 -17.40 -1.92
CA TYR A 202 0.30 -16.66 -2.88
C TYR A 202 -0.26 -16.80 -4.30
N SER A 203 0.08 -15.84 -5.16
CA SER A 203 -0.27 -15.86 -6.58
C SER A 203 0.98 -15.54 -7.42
N PRO A 204 1.84 -16.54 -7.69
CA PRO A 204 3.17 -16.29 -8.22
C PRO A 204 3.09 -15.67 -9.63
N GLY A 205 3.90 -14.63 -9.86
CA GLY A 205 4.01 -13.95 -11.15
C GLY A 205 2.80 -13.10 -11.56
N LYS A 206 1.75 -13.01 -10.73
CA LYS A 206 0.60 -12.13 -10.98
C LYS A 206 0.79 -10.80 -10.27
N TYR A 207 0.60 -9.71 -11.00
CA TYR A 207 0.76 -8.35 -10.47
C TYR A 207 -0.38 -7.45 -10.95
N PRO A 208 -0.75 -6.41 -10.20
CA PRO A 208 -1.87 -5.52 -10.51
C PRO A 208 -1.89 -5.05 -11.98
N GLY A 209 -0.76 -4.65 -12.55
CA GLY A 209 -0.66 -4.17 -13.93
C GLY A 209 -0.88 -5.22 -15.02
N THR A 210 -0.91 -6.50 -14.66
CA THR A 210 -1.31 -7.61 -15.54
C THR A 210 -2.76 -8.03 -15.36
N GLN A 211 -3.43 -7.56 -14.29
CA GLN A 211 -4.81 -7.94 -13.95
C GLN A 211 -5.82 -6.84 -14.28
N LEU A 212 -5.37 -5.58 -14.40
CA LEU A 212 -6.21 -4.43 -14.70
C LEU A 212 -5.72 -3.73 -15.97
N THR A 213 -6.62 -3.53 -16.94
CA THR A 213 -6.29 -2.80 -18.17
C THR A 213 -6.20 -1.31 -17.90
N LEU A 214 -5.43 -0.60 -18.73
CA LEU A 214 -5.32 0.87 -18.66
C LEU A 214 -6.71 1.54 -18.80
N LEU A 215 -7.53 1.04 -19.71
CA LEU A 215 -8.88 1.55 -19.93
C LEU A 215 -9.78 1.34 -18.71
N ALA A 216 -9.75 0.17 -18.07
CA ALA A 216 -10.54 -0.07 -16.85
C ALA A 216 -10.11 0.88 -15.72
N ARG A 217 -8.82 1.14 -15.58
CA ARG A 217 -8.29 2.12 -14.62
C ARG A 217 -8.80 3.54 -14.91
N CYS A 218 -8.78 3.98 -16.17
CA CYS A 218 -9.29 5.30 -16.54
C CYS A 218 -10.82 5.42 -16.43
N LYS A 219 -11.57 4.34 -16.70
CA LYS A 219 -13.02 4.31 -16.49
C LYS A 219 -13.40 4.42 -15.01
N LYS A 220 -12.57 3.94 -14.08
CA LYS A 220 -12.78 4.19 -12.65
C LYS A 220 -12.58 5.65 -12.26
N LEU A 221 -11.64 6.35 -12.91
CA LEU A 221 -11.44 7.79 -12.70
C LEU A 221 -12.59 8.61 -13.28
N TYR A 222 -13.15 8.16 -14.42
CA TYR A 222 -14.23 8.84 -15.13
C TYR A 222 -15.44 7.92 -15.32
N PRO A 223 -16.15 7.52 -14.24
CA PRO A 223 -17.20 6.50 -14.30
C PRO A 223 -18.36 6.90 -15.21
N ASP A 224 -18.71 8.19 -15.25
CA ASP A 224 -19.88 8.71 -15.98
C ASP A 224 -19.54 9.20 -17.40
N LYS A 225 -18.36 8.85 -17.94
CA LYS A 225 -17.89 9.32 -19.25
C LYS A 225 -17.82 8.18 -20.25
N LEU A 226 -18.46 8.35 -21.41
CA LEU A 226 -18.55 7.32 -22.45
C LEU A 226 -17.27 7.21 -23.29
N ASN A 227 -16.65 8.34 -23.64
CA ASN A 227 -15.50 8.42 -24.56
C ASN A 227 -14.15 8.48 -23.83
N VAL A 228 -13.95 7.59 -22.86
CA VAL A 228 -12.68 7.51 -22.11
C VAL A 228 -11.66 6.72 -22.90
N THR A 229 -10.46 7.28 -23.02
CA THR A 229 -9.28 6.63 -23.62
C THR A 229 -8.18 6.54 -22.58
N ALA A 230 -7.27 5.58 -22.80
CA ALA A 230 -6.17 5.32 -21.89
C ALA A 230 -4.90 5.00 -22.67
N ALA A 231 -3.79 5.62 -22.28
CA ALA A 231 -2.47 5.34 -22.82
C ALA A 231 -1.45 5.24 -21.70
N LEU A 232 -0.46 4.36 -21.84
CA LEU A 232 0.72 4.44 -21.00
C LEU A 232 1.61 5.55 -21.55
N VAL A 233 2.08 6.42 -20.67
CA VAL A 233 3.03 7.47 -21.00
C VAL A 233 4.23 7.38 -20.06
N LEU A 234 5.41 7.71 -20.59
CA LEU A 234 6.64 7.76 -19.83
C LEU A 234 6.97 9.22 -19.53
N GLY A 235 7.04 9.55 -18.25
CA GLY A 235 7.53 10.84 -17.77
C GLY A 235 9.06 10.88 -17.71
N ASN A 236 9.58 11.89 -17.01
CA ASN A 236 11.01 12.04 -16.77
C ASN A 236 11.57 10.78 -16.08
N ASN A 237 12.82 10.42 -16.37
CA ASN A 237 13.49 9.24 -15.81
C ASN A 237 12.73 7.92 -16.02
N SER A 238 11.98 7.80 -17.14
CA SER A 238 11.16 6.62 -17.46
C SER A 238 10.07 6.33 -16.42
N GLU A 239 9.54 7.36 -15.76
CA GLU A 239 8.42 7.23 -14.83
C GLU A 239 7.17 6.74 -15.57
N CYS A 240 6.53 5.70 -15.07
CA CYS A 240 5.34 5.13 -15.69
C CYS A 240 4.06 5.83 -15.21
N LYS A 241 3.37 6.51 -16.12
CA LYS A 241 2.03 7.06 -15.89
C LYS A 241 1.01 6.44 -16.83
N VAL A 242 -0.25 6.47 -16.42
CA VAL A 242 -1.41 6.16 -17.25
C VAL A 242 -2.13 7.47 -17.52
N ARG A 243 -2.11 7.91 -18.78
CA ARG A 243 -2.86 9.06 -19.22
C ARG A 243 -4.29 8.63 -19.53
N CYS A 244 -5.23 9.24 -18.83
CA CYS A 244 -6.66 9.09 -19.04
C CYS A 244 -7.19 10.36 -19.71
N GLU A 245 -7.90 10.21 -20.82
CA GLU A 245 -8.53 11.33 -21.52
C GLU A 245 -10.00 11.04 -21.81
N HIS A 246 -10.86 12.04 -21.67
CA HIS A 246 -12.21 11.98 -22.20
C HIS A 246 -12.60 13.29 -22.89
N ARG A 247 -13.43 13.19 -23.92
CA ARG A 247 -13.89 14.33 -24.71
C ARG A 247 -15.34 14.66 -24.40
N VAL A 248 -15.65 15.94 -24.27
CA VAL A 248 -17.02 16.46 -24.08
C VAL A 248 -17.28 17.52 -25.13
N THR A 249 -18.34 17.33 -25.91
CA THR A 249 -18.86 18.37 -26.81
C THR A 249 -19.75 19.28 -26.00
N LYS A 250 -19.45 20.58 -25.97
CA LYS A 250 -20.33 21.59 -25.38
C LYS A 250 -20.86 22.47 -26.49
N GLU A 251 -22.14 22.73 -26.43
CA GLU A 251 -22.82 23.68 -27.29
C GLU A 251 -22.95 25.01 -26.56
N PHE A 252 -22.69 26.12 -27.26
CA PHE A 252 -22.86 27.46 -26.71
C PHE A 252 -23.31 28.43 -27.79
N TYR A 253 -24.06 29.45 -27.38
CA TYR A 253 -24.54 30.48 -28.29
C TYR A 253 -23.64 31.71 -28.24
N LYS A 254 -23.27 32.22 -29.41
CA LYS A 254 -22.65 33.55 -29.56
C LYS A 254 -23.35 34.26 -30.70
N GLU A 255 -23.87 35.47 -30.45
CA GLU A 255 -24.59 36.27 -31.46
C GLU A 255 -25.73 35.49 -32.14
N GLN A 256 -26.54 34.79 -31.34
CA GLN A 256 -27.66 33.94 -31.80
C GLN A 256 -27.27 32.75 -32.72
N ARG A 257 -25.98 32.47 -32.89
CA ARG A 257 -25.47 31.28 -33.60
C ARG A 257 -25.05 30.19 -32.61
N LEU A 258 -25.43 28.95 -32.91
CA LEU A 258 -25.02 27.77 -32.15
C LEU A 258 -23.61 27.35 -32.57
N TYR A 259 -22.69 27.30 -31.60
CA TYR A 259 -21.34 26.78 -31.78
C TYR A 259 -21.17 25.49 -30.99
N ARG A 260 -20.34 24.58 -31.53
CA ARG A 260 -19.94 23.33 -30.87
C ARG A 260 -18.44 23.37 -30.64
N ALA A 261 -18.01 23.20 -29.40
CA ALA A 261 -16.59 23.03 -29.06
C ALA A 261 -16.37 21.68 -28.39
N ILE A 262 -15.25 21.03 -28.74
CA ILE A 262 -14.82 19.77 -28.13
C ILE A 262 -13.76 20.09 -27.08
N TYR A 263 -14.07 19.78 -25.83
CA TYR A 263 -13.13 19.91 -24.71
C TYR A 263 -12.53 18.53 -24.41
N THR A 264 -11.21 18.46 -24.36
CA THR A 264 -10.49 17.25 -23.92
C THR A 264 -10.02 17.45 -22.49
N TYR A 265 -10.52 16.61 -21.58
CA TYR A 265 -10.07 16.56 -20.20
C TYR A 265 -9.03 15.46 -20.06
N ARG A 266 -7.94 15.75 -19.34
CA ARG A 266 -6.79 14.86 -19.17
C ARG A 266 -6.43 14.75 -17.69
N SER A 267 -6.14 13.54 -17.25
CA SER A 267 -5.51 13.26 -15.95
C SER A 267 -4.47 12.16 -16.12
N GLU A 268 -3.42 12.19 -15.28
CA GLU A 268 -2.39 11.16 -15.26
C GLU A 268 -2.41 10.45 -13.90
N LEU A 269 -2.43 9.12 -13.93
CA LEU A 269 -2.40 8.25 -12.76
C LEU A 269 -1.09 7.48 -12.74
N GLU A 270 -0.67 7.01 -11.56
CA GLU A 270 0.43 6.04 -11.49
C GLU A 270 0.08 4.75 -12.24
N ALA A 271 1.04 4.21 -12.99
CA ALA A 271 0.91 2.87 -13.55
C ALA A 271 1.09 1.82 -12.47
N LEU A 272 0.31 0.74 -12.56
CA LEU A 272 0.41 -0.39 -11.66
C LEU A 272 1.69 -1.20 -11.95
N ASP A 273 2.25 -1.86 -10.93
CA ASP A 273 3.43 -2.69 -11.16
C ASP A 273 3.10 -3.81 -12.16
N TYR A 274 4.07 -4.09 -13.02
CA TYR A 274 4.04 -5.00 -14.17
C TYR A 274 3.14 -4.59 -15.34
N THR A 275 2.62 -3.35 -15.39
CA THR A 275 2.07 -2.80 -16.63
C THR A 275 3.17 -2.74 -17.70
N THR A 276 2.88 -3.25 -18.91
CA THR A 276 3.82 -3.24 -20.03
C THR A 276 4.13 -1.80 -20.45
N CYS A 277 5.42 -1.46 -20.55
CA CYS A 277 5.88 -0.11 -20.88
C CYS A 277 6.86 -0.03 -22.06
N GLY A 278 6.99 -1.14 -22.78
CA GLY A 278 7.82 -1.26 -23.96
C GLY A 278 8.12 -2.73 -24.25
N GLU A 279 8.90 -2.97 -25.30
CA GLU A 279 9.31 -4.33 -25.64
C GLU A 279 10.12 -4.94 -24.49
N ARG A 280 9.64 -6.07 -23.95
CA ARG A 280 10.25 -6.78 -22.79
C ARG A 280 10.48 -5.89 -21.57
N LYS A 281 9.75 -4.77 -21.42
CA LYS A 281 9.83 -3.85 -20.29
C LYS A 281 8.48 -3.72 -19.58
N VAL A 282 8.54 -3.56 -18.27
CA VAL A 282 7.37 -3.37 -17.41
C VAL A 282 7.64 -2.33 -16.33
N CYS A 283 6.58 -1.71 -15.83
CA CYS A 283 6.65 -0.75 -14.73
C CYS A 283 6.92 -1.46 -13.41
N ILE A 284 7.95 -1.07 -12.67
CA ILE A 284 8.27 -1.60 -11.33
C ILE A 284 8.63 -0.42 -10.44
N GLN A 285 7.88 -0.24 -9.35
CA GLN A 285 8.07 0.90 -8.42
C GLN A 285 8.03 2.24 -9.18
N GLY A 286 7.04 2.40 -10.07
CA GLY A 286 6.82 3.62 -10.85
C GLY A 286 7.80 3.86 -11.99
N VAL A 287 8.76 2.96 -12.26
CA VAL A 287 9.76 3.15 -13.34
C VAL A 287 9.68 2.03 -14.36
N CYS A 288 9.72 2.38 -15.65
CA CYS A 288 9.80 1.42 -16.74
C CYS A 288 11.17 0.75 -16.77
N ARG A 289 11.21 -0.57 -16.57
CA ARG A 289 12.46 -1.34 -16.45
C ARG A 289 12.37 -2.67 -17.22
N PRO A 290 13.50 -3.31 -17.55
CA PRO A 290 13.49 -4.65 -18.13
C PRO A 290 12.68 -5.62 -17.27
N ARG A 291 11.84 -6.42 -17.92
CA ARG A 291 11.02 -7.43 -17.24
C ARG A 291 11.95 -8.45 -16.56
N PRO A 292 11.81 -8.69 -15.25
CA PRO A 292 12.60 -9.71 -14.57
C PRO A 292 12.39 -11.08 -15.21
N THR A 293 13.47 -11.72 -15.65
CA THR A 293 13.46 -13.05 -16.29
C THR A 293 13.45 -14.20 -15.29
N ARG A 294 13.75 -13.94 -14.01
CA ARG A 294 13.70 -14.94 -12.95
C ARG A 294 12.25 -15.26 -12.59
N LYS A 295 11.82 -16.51 -12.85
CA LYS A 295 10.75 -17.14 -12.07
C LYS A 295 11.11 -16.95 -10.58
N PRO A 296 10.22 -16.45 -9.72
CA PRO A 296 10.46 -16.46 -8.29
C PRO A 296 10.72 -17.93 -7.90
N SER A 297 11.96 -18.26 -7.56
CA SER A 297 12.30 -19.59 -7.06
C SER A 297 11.56 -19.76 -5.74
N LEU A 298 10.46 -20.51 -5.77
CA LEU A 298 9.65 -20.81 -4.60
C LEU A 298 10.20 -21.96 -3.77
N THR A 299 11.34 -22.52 -4.14
CA THR A 299 12.11 -23.47 -3.32
C THR A 299 13.06 -22.71 -2.40
N THR A 300 12.52 -22.19 -1.32
CA THR A 300 13.27 -22.19 -0.06
C THR A 300 12.41 -23.00 0.89
N SER A 301 12.68 -24.30 0.94
CA SER A 301 12.43 -25.11 2.12
C SER A 301 12.97 -24.32 3.30
N ILE A 302 12.06 -23.82 4.14
CA ILE A 302 12.40 -23.13 5.38
C ILE A 302 13.00 -24.21 6.28
N THR A 303 14.31 -24.39 6.21
CA THR A 303 15.05 -25.17 7.19
C THR A 303 15.08 -24.35 8.48
N ASN A 304 14.48 -24.90 9.52
CA ASN A 304 14.25 -24.33 10.86
C ASN A 304 15.52 -24.02 11.68
N ASN A 305 16.66 -23.70 11.07
CA ASN A 305 17.90 -23.45 11.80
C ASN A 305 18.64 -22.23 11.25
N SER A 306 18.53 -21.07 11.91
CA SER A 306 19.58 -20.05 12.01
C SER A 306 19.06 -18.81 12.76
N ALA A 307 19.85 -18.32 13.72
CA ALA A 307 19.75 -17.05 14.44
C ALA A 307 19.90 -15.80 13.55
N ARG A 308 19.17 -15.72 12.42
CA ARG A 308 19.15 -14.57 11.51
C ARG A 308 17.78 -13.90 11.53
N PRO A 309 17.72 -12.55 11.59
CA PRO A 309 16.45 -11.84 11.64
C PRO A 309 15.60 -12.08 10.39
N LYS A 310 14.28 -12.08 10.61
CA LYS A 310 13.20 -12.54 9.73
C LYS A 310 13.41 -12.18 8.26
N THR A 311 13.32 -13.13 7.33
CA THR A 311 13.13 -12.80 5.89
C THR A 311 11.66 -12.55 5.54
N VAL A 312 10.71 -12.93 6.42
CA VAL A 312 9.29 -13.05 6.09
C VAL A 312 8.36 -12.55 7.21
N VAL A 313 7.48 -11.59 6.92
CA VAL A 313 6.42 -11.09 7.84
C VAL A 313 5.11 -11.78 7.51
N GLN A 314 4.45 -12.35 8.50
CA GLN A 314 3.20 -13.09 8.37
C GLN A 314 1.99 -12.16 8.54
N LEU A 315 1.28 -11.94 7.44
CA LEU A 315 0.12 -11.07 7.35
C LEU A 315 -1.14 -11.92 7.30
N GLN A 316 -2.12 -11.60 8.15
CA GLN A 316 -3.47 -12.17 8.09
C GLN A 316 -4.51 -11.08 7.83
#